data_AF-A0A7D5Z134-F1
#
_entry.id   AF-A0A7D5Z134-F1
#
_cell.length_a   1.000
_cell.length_b   1.000
_cell.length_c   1.000
_cell.angle_alpha   90.00
_cell.angle_beta   90.00
_cell.angle_gamma   90.00
#
_symmetry.space_group_name_H-M   'P 1'
#
loop_
_entity.id
_entity.type
_entity.pdbx_description
1 polymer ?
#
loop_
_entity_poly.entity_id
_entity_poly.type
_entity_poly.pdbx_seq_one_letter_code
_entity_poly.pdbx_strand_id
1 'polypeptide(L)'
;MGTKSANRADLDDQIATYLNIDSDSGFAPPTWQSHVGTVLIARKDRSPLLPQHFEGVWMYCDYILDLFGEGQGAPRWLYNRPAFEKWWEGYCKEQKCMRSGKGGKQDPDDWRAVGSPYESEDS
;
A
#
# COMPACT_ATOMS: atom_id res chain seq x y z
N MET A 1 -8.11 23.16 4.93
CA MET A 1 -9.39 23.58 5.53
C MET A 1 -10.20 22.31 5.77
N GLY A 2 -10.19 21.77 6.99
CA GLY A 2 -11.01 20.62 7.37
C GLY A 2 -12.40 21.10 7.79
N THR A 3 -13.45 20.41 7.33
CA THR A 3 -14.83 20.74 7.68
C THR A 3 -15.08 20.39 9.14
N LYS A 4 -15.72 21.26 9.92
CA LYS A 4 -16.11 21.00 11.33
C LYS A 4 -17.24 19.96 11.43
N SER A 5 -17.06 18.78 10.84
CA SER A 5 -17.94 17.63 11.01
C SER A 5 -17.67 17.03 12.39
N ALA A 6 -18.72 16.72 13.15
CA ALA A 6 -18.59 16.07 14.47
C ALA A 6 -17.87 14.71 14.36
N ASN A 7 -18.00 14.04 13.21
CA ASN A 7 -17.38 12.75 12.94
C ASN A 7 -16.00 12.87 12.28
N ARG A 8 -15.53 14.09 11.97
CA ARG A 8 -14.19 14.41 11.41
C ARG A 8 -13.69 13.41 10.34
N ALA A 9 -14.60 12.87 9.51
CA ALA A 9 -14.30 11.93 8.45
C ALA A 9 -13.38 12.52 7.37
N ASP A 10 -13.26 13.86 7.33
CA ASP A 10 -12.26 14.57 6.53
C ASP A 10 -10.80 14.30 6.95
N LEU A 11 -10.59 13.61 8.07
CA LEU A 11 -9.29 13.19 8.57
C LEU A 11 -9.09 11.67 8.52
N ASP A 12 -10.04 10.93 7.97
CA ASP A 12 -9.82 9.51 7.76
C ASP A 12 -8.82 9.32 6.61
N ASP A 13 -7.78 8.55 6.90
CA ASP A 13 -6.75 8.15 5.93
C ASP A 13 -6.71 6.61 5.93
N GLN A 14 -7.58 6.02 5.12
CA GLN A 14 -7.72 4.57 5.03
C GLN A 14 -6.42 3.89 4.59
N ILE A 15 -5.63 4.54 3.75
CA ILE A 15 -4.33 4.04 3.33
C ILE A 15 -3.41 3.95 4.56
N ALA A 16 -3.32 5.01 5.36
CA ALA A 16 -2.55 4.99 6.59
C ALA A 16 -3.06 3.93 7.58
N THR A 17 -4.38 3.73 7.67
CA THR A 17 -4.97 2.64 8.47
C THR A 17 -4.45 1.29 8.01
N TYR A 18 -4.47 1.01 6.71
CA TYR A 18 -4.06 -0.28 6.15
C TYR A 18 -2.59 -0.60 6.40
N LEU A 19 -1.72 0.41 6.30
CA LEU A 19 -0.30 0.26 6.56
C LEU A 19 0.03 -0.05 8.03
N ASN A 20 -0.92 0.22 8.95
CA ASN A 20 -0.75 0.01 10.38
C ASN A 20 -1.50 -1.22 10.91
N ILE A 21 -2.02 -2.07 10.02
CA ILE A 21 -2.71 -3.30 10.45
C ILE A 21 -1.74 -4.23 11.16
N ASP A 22 -2.17 -4.71 12.32
CA ASP A 22 -1.48 -5.76 13.04
C ASP A 22 -1.68 -7.12 12.36
N SER A 23 -0.57 -7.82 12.13
CA SER A 23 -0.57 -9.05 11.33
C SER A 23 -1.28 -10.23 11.96
N ASP A 24 -1.57 -10.15 13.27
CA ASP A 24 -2.21 -11.23 14.02
C ASP A 24 -3.71 -11.01 14.17
N SER A 25 -4.13 -9.76 14.39
CA SER A 25 -5.52 -9.42 14.64
C SER A 25 -6.27 -8.97 13.39
N GLY A 26 -5.58 -8.47 12.37
CA GLY A 26 -6.22 -7.87 11.18
C GLY A 26 -6.77 -6.47 11.44
N PHE A 27 -6.48 -5.87 12.60
CA PHE A 27 -6.90 -4.52 12.95
C PHE A 27 -5.71 -3.59 13.10
N ALA A 28 -5.85 -2.35 12.65
CA ALA A 28 -4.91 -1.30 13.04
C ALA A 28 -5.11 -0.96 14.53
N PRO A 29 -4.08 -0.47 15.26
CA PRO A 29 -4.26 0.07 16.60
C PRO A 29 -5.30 1.20 16.62
N PRO A 30 -6.03 1.44 17.74
CA PRO A 30 -7.12 2.41 17.78
C PRO A 30 -6.75 3.82 17.28
N THR A 31 -5.51 4.27 17.51
CA THR A 31 -5.01 5.58 17.04
C THR A 31 -4.87 5.67 15.52
N TRP A 32 -4.86 4.54 14.83
CA TRP A 32 -4.72 4.42 13.38
C TRP A 32 -6.01 3.98 12.70
N GLN A 33 -7.11 3.75 13.43
CA GLN A 33 -8.36 3.26 12.82
C GLN A 33 -9.23 4.37 12.21
N SER A 34 -9.15 5.59 12.75
CA SER A 34 -9.93 6.74 12.27
C SER A 34 -9.23 8.03 12.67
N HIS A 35 -9.60 9.15 12.05
CA HIS A 35 -9.09 10.48 12.42
C HIS A 35 -7.56 10.62 12.38
N VAL A 36 -6.90 9.85 11.51
CA VAL A 36 -5.44 9.77 11.42
C VAL A 36 -4.85 11.13 10.98
N GLY A 37 -5.54 11.83 10.09
CA GLY A 37 -5.09 13.08 9.49
C GLY A 37 -3.98 12.86 8.47
N THR A 38 -3.17 13.89 8.24
CA THR A 38 -2.09 13.86 7.24
C THR A 38 -0.88 13.11 7.76
N VAL A 39 -0.38 12.15 6.96
CA VAL A 39 0.81 11.35 7.27
C VAL A 39 1.97 11.65 6.31
N LEU A 40 3.19 11.36 6.77
CA LEU A 40 4.38 11.30 5.92
C LEU A 40 4.86 9.86 5.87
N ILE A 41 5.08 9.35 4.66
CA ILE A 41 5.46 7.97 4.42
C ILE A 41 6.83 7.97 3.76
N ALA A 42 7.74 7.16 4.30
CA ALA A 42 9.10 7.03 3.82
C ALA A 42 9.59 5.59 4.00
N ARG A 43 10.45 5.14 3.10
CA ARG A 43 11.12 3.85 3.27
C ARG A 43 12.14 3.92 4.41
N LYS A 44 12.18 2.87 5.23
CA LYS A 44 13.12 2.75 6.35
C LYS A 44 14.59 2.79 5.90
N ASP A 45 14.88 2.24 4.72
CA ASP A 45 16.21 2.22 4.11
C ASP A 45 16.60 3.55 3.44
N ARG A 46 15.69 4.54 3.45
CA ARG A 46 15.85 5.87 2.82
C ARG A 46 16.01 5.86 1.31
N SER A 47 15.80 4.70 0.67
CA SER A 47 15.78 4.62 -0.80
C SER A 47 14.54 5.34 -1.34
N PRO A 48 14.53 5.72 -2.63
CA PRO A 48 13.37 6.33 -3.26
C PRO A 48 12.10 5.47 -3.11
N LEU A 49 11.00 6.13 -2.74
CA LEU A 49 9.66 5.56 -2.73
C LEU A 49 8.86 6.20 -3.87
N LEU A 50 8.74 5.48 -4.99
CA LEU A 50 7.94 5.92 -6.10
C LEU A 50 6.44 5.78 -5.78
N PRO A 51 5.55 6.60 -6.40
CA PRO A 51 4.12 6.50 -6.19
C PRO A 51 3.54 5.09 -6.38
N GLN A 52 4.05 4.33 -7.35
CA GLN A 52 3.60 2.98 -7.68
C GLN A 52 4.11 1.96 -6.65
N HIS A 53 5.31 2.16 -6.09
CA HIS A 53 5.78 1.35 -4.95
C HIS A 53 4.86 1.55 -3.76
N PHE A 54 4.50 2.80 -3.48
CA PHE A 54 3.55 3.11 -2.43
C PHE A 54 2.18 2.48 -2.70
N GLU A 55 1.69 2.58 -3.94
CA GLU A 55 0.42 1.98 -4.36
C GLU A 55 0.39 0.47 -4.12
N GLY A 56 1.38 -0.27 -4.63
CA GLY A 56 1.37 -1.71 -4.44
C GLY A 56 1.57 -2.14 -2.99
N VAL A 57 2.22 -1.35 -2.13
CA VAL A 57 2.28 -1.69 -0.70
C VAL A 57 0.90 -1.60 -0.06
N TRP A 58 0.17 -0.50 -0.23
CA TRP A 58 -1.14 -0.36 0.42
C TRP A 58 -2.20 -1.28 -0.22
N MET A 59 -2.13 -1.53 -1.52
CA MET A 59 -2.98 -2.52 -2.20
C MET A 59 -2.68 -3.96 -1.75
N TYR A 60 -1.42 -4.28 -1.40
CA TYR A 60 -1.11 -5.58 -0.82
C TYR A 60 -1.67 -5.73 0.60
N CYS A 61 -1.67 -4.67 1.39
CA CYS A 61 -2.35 -4.64 2.69
C CYS A 61 -3.87 -4.84 2.54
N ASP A 62 -4.50 -4.21 1.54
CA ASP A 62 -5.91 -4.40 1.21
C ASP A 62 -6.22 -5.85 0.79
N TYR A 63 -5.39 -6.45 -0.07
CA TYR A 63 -5.50 -7.87 -0.43
C TYR A 63 -5.40 -8.81 0.80
N ILE A 64 -4.49 -8.52 1.73
CA ILE A 64 -4.35 -9.30 2.97
C ILE A 64 -5.60 -9.15 3.85
N LEU A 65 -6.18 -7.95 3.92
CA LEU A 65 -7.41 -7.69 4.67
C LEU A 65 -8.60 -8.48 4.15
N ASP A 66 -8.76 -8.58 2.83
CA ASP A 66 -9.84 -9.37 2.22
C ASP A 66 -9.84 -10.81 2.76
N LEU A 67 -8.66 -11.40 2.93
CA LEU A 67 -8.50 -12.76 3.47
C LEU A 67 -8.85 -12.87 4.96
N PHE A 68 -8.67 -11.81 5.75
CA PHE A 68 -9.22 -11.77 7.12
C PHE A 68 -10.76 -11.82 7.08
N GLY A 69 -11.38 -11.14 6.13
CA GLY A 69 -12.84 -11.13 5.92
C GLY A 69 -13.44 -12.48 5.54
N GLU A 70 -12.64 -13.39 4.98
CA GLU A 70 -13.06 -14.76 4.63
C GLU A 70 -13.14 -15.72 5.83
N GLY A 71 -12.71 -15.28 7.03
CA GLY A 71 -12.82 -16.08 8.26
C GLY A 71 -11.80 -17.20 8.42
N GLN A 72 -10.74 -17.22 7.60
CA GLN A 72 -9.65 -18.21 7.67
C GLN A 72 -8.59 -17.88 8.74
N GLY A 73 -8.77 -16.78 9.48
CA GLY A 73 -7.80 -16.25 10.43
C GLY A 73 -6.67 -15.46 9.75
N ALA A 74 -5.64 -15.12 10.51
CA ALA A 74 -4.54 -14.29 10.01
C ALA A 74 -3.72 -14.99 8.91
N PRO A 75 -3.60 -14.41 7.70
CA PRO A 75 -2.86 -14.99 6.59
C PRO A 75 -1.35 -14.76 6.75
N ARG A 76 -0.77 -15.29 7.84
CA ARG A 76 0.64 -15.06 8.23
C ARG A 76 1.66 -15.42 7.14
N TRP A 77 1.32 -16.35 6.25
CA TRP A 77 2.15 -16.75 5.10
C TRP A 77 2.32 -15.65 4.03
N LEU A 78 1.60 -14.54 4.12
CA LEU A 78 1.73 -13.40 3.21
C LEU A 78 2.67 -12.30 3.72
N TYR A 79 3.03 -12.31 5.00
CA TYR A 79 3.89 -11.29 5.62
C TYR A 79 5.39 -11.59 5.40
N ASN A 80 5.78 -11.76 4.14
CA ASN A 80 7.16 -11.95 3.74
C ASN A 80 7.40 -11.44 2.31
N ARG A 81 8.68 -11.15 2.02
CA ARG A 81 9.11 -10.60 0.73
C ARG A 81 8.73 -11.48 -0.47
N PRO A 82 8.98 -12.80 -0.48
CA PRO A 82 8.60 -13.65 -1.62
C PRO A 82 7.10 -13.62 -1.97
N ALA A 83 6.22 -13.61 -0.95
CA ALA A 83 4.77 -13.51 -1.17
C ALA A 83 4.39 -12.17 -1.81
N PHE A 84 4.96 -11.07 -1.31
CA PHE A 84 4.77 -9.74 -1.90
C PHE A 84 5.28 -9.67 -3.33
N GLU A 85 6.51 -10.12 -3.62
CA GLU A 85 7.10 -10.04 -4.96
C GLU A 85 6.26 -10.84 -5.98
N LYS A 86 5.77 -12.02 -5.58
CA LYS A 86 4.86 -12.82 -6.42
C LYS A 86 3.55 -12.09 -6.71
N TRP A 87 2.94 -11.47 -5.70
CA TRP A 87 1.71 -10.69 -5.88
C TRP A 87 1.97 -9.44 -6.74
N TRP A 88 3.06 -8.74 -6.48
CA TRP A 88 3.49 -7.52 -7.18
C TRP A 88 3.68 -7.75 -8.67
N GLU A 89 4.24 -8.89 -9.08
CA GLU A 89 4.36 -9.25 -10.49
C GLU A 89 3.00 -9.35 -11.19
N GLY A 90 2.01 -9.94 -10.53
CA GLY A 90 0.63 -10.03 -11.03
C GLY A 90 0.00 -8.65 -11.13
N TYR A 91 0.07 -7.89 -10.04
CA TYR A 91 -0.47 -6.54 -9.96
C TYR A 91 0.12 -5.61 -11.03
N CYS A 92 1.44 -5.65 -11.22
CA CYS A 92 2.12 -4.89 -12.27
C CYS A 92 1.62 -5.24 -13.67
N LYS A 93 1.39 -6.52 -13.96
CA LYS A 93 0.87 -6.96 -15.28
C LYS A 93 -0.54 -6.39 -15.51
N GLU A 94 -1.39 -6.42 -14.50
CA GLU A 94 -2.74 -5.86 -14.58
C GLU A 94 -2.71 -4.34 -14.78
N GLN A 95 -1.93 -3.61 -13.96
CA GLN A 95 -1.85 -2.15 -14.08
C GLN A 95 -1.26 -1.70 -15.41
N LYS A 96 -0.27 -2.41 -15.96
CA LYS A 96 0.27 -2.13 -17.32
C LYS A 96 -0.76 -2.30 -18.43
N CYS A 97 -1.72 -3.21 -18.26
CA CYS A 97 -2.82 -3.40 -19.21
C CYS A 97 -3.89 -2.31 -19.08
N MET A 98 -4.17 -1.85 -17.86
CA MET A 98 -5.24 -0.88 -17.60
C MET A 98 -4.80 0.58 -17.74
N ARG A 99 -3.54 0.88 -17.44
CA ARG A 99 -3.00 2.25 -17.38
C ARG A 99 -1.90 2.43 -18.41
N SER A 100 -2.12 3.37 -19.33
CA SER A 100 -1.17 3.67 -20.41
C SER A 100 -0.08 4.65 -20.01
N GLY A 101 -0.27 5.44 -18.94
CA GLY A 101 0.60 6.55 -18.54
C GLY A 101 0.77 7.62 -19.63
N LYS A 102 1.36 8.75 -19.25
CA LYS A 102 1.91 9.80 -20.11
C LYS A 102 3.44 9.76 -20.15
N GLY A 103 4.07 9.00 -19.24
CA GLY A 103 5.48 8.61 -19.33
C GLY A 103 6.32 9.00 -18.12
N GLY A 104 7.17 8.09 -17.66
CA GLY A 104 8.24 8.34 -16.68
C GLY A 104 7.93 7.82 -15.27
N LYS A 105 8.97 7.54 -14.48
CA LYS A 105 8.85 6.90 -13.15
C LYS A 105 7.99 7.68 -12.13
N GLN A 106 7.85 9.00 -12.31
CA GLN A 106 7.03 9.85 -11.43
C GLN A 106 5.57 9.94 -11.84
N ASP A 107 5.21 9.41 -13.01
CA ASP A 107 3.84 9.31 -13.45
C ASP A 107 3.18 8.09 -12.77
N PRO A 108 2.25 8.28 -11.82
CA PRO A 108 1.64 7.17 -11.08
C PRO A 108 0.90 6.17 -12.00
N ASP A 109 0.55 6.57 -13.22
CA ASP A 109 -0.12 5.71 -14.18
C ASP A 109 0.85 4.97 -15.14
N ASP A 110 2.15 5.30 -15.15
CA ASP A 110 3.14 4.65 -16.03
C ASP A 110 3.86 3.48 -15.33
N TRP A 111 3.14 2.38 -15.15
CA TRP A 111 3.66 1.15 -14.53
C TRP A 111 4.72 0.42 -15.35
N ARG A 112 4.93 0.80 -16.63
CA ARG A 112 5.93 0.18 -17.51
C ARG A 112 7.37 0.56 -17.13
N ALA A 113 7.55 1.73 -16.52
CA ALA A 113 8.86 2.26 -16.16
C ALA A 113 9.35 1.84 -14.75
N VAL A 114 8.57 1.03 -14.03
CA VAL A 114 8.76 0.72 -12.61
C VAL A 114 9.24 -0.72 -12.42
N GLY A 115 10.37 -0.87 -11.74
CA GLY A 115 10.92 -2.16 -11.29
C GLY A 115 10.38 -2.58 -9.91
N SER A 116 10.89 -3.67 -9.34
CA SER A 116 10.53 -4.05 -7.97
C SER A 116 10.97 -2.98 -6.95
N PRO A 117 10.20 -2.73 -5.88
CA PRO A 117 10.64 -1.86 -4.78
C PRO A 117 11.95 -2.30 -4.11
N TYR A 118 12.31 -3.59 -4.28
CA TYR A 118 13.53 -4.19 -3.75
C TYR A 118 14.67 -4.31 -4.76
N GLU A 119 14.51 -3.84 -6.00
CA GLU A 119 15.64 -3.68 -6.92
C GLU A 119 16.58 -2.58 -6.38
N SER A 120 17.86 -2.91 -6.28
CA SER A 120 18.92 -1.93 -6.04
C SER A 120 19.25 -1.23 -7.36
N GLU A 121 19.39 0.10 -7.34
CA GLU A 121 19.87 0.87 -8.52
C GLU A 121 21.36 0.64 -8.84
N ASP A 122 22.03 -0.25 -8.11
CA ASP A 122 23.40 -0.70 -8.39
C ASP A 122 23.37 -2.08 -9.07
N SER A 123 23.43 -2.10 -10.40
CA SER A 123 23.85 -3.23 -11.24
C SER A 123 24.52 -2.71 -12.50
#